data_AF-A0A7X9F745-F1
#
_entry.id   AF-A0A7X9F745-F1
#
_cell.length_a   1.000
_cell.length_b   1.000
_cell.length_c   1.000
_cell.angle_alpha   90.00
_cell.angle_beta   90.00
_cell.angle_gamma   90.00
#
_symmetry.space_group_name_H-M   'P 1'
#
loop_
_entity.id
_entity.type
_entity.pdbx_description
1 polymer ?
#
loop_
_entity_poly.entity_id
_entity_poly.type
_entity_poly.pdbx_seq_one_letter_code
_entity_poly.pdbx_strand_id
1 'polypeptide(L)'
;RSNVLVDGLEHRITGEGDHGAPYGGFINISNCAYVTVRNTILTGHKTYRTIGSAGVPVSMGSYDISLNRALNVSFVNCRQTNDINDSGYWGILGSNYCKNLVYDNCIFSRFDAHMGVANATIRNSTLGHQGINAIGTGTFIVENSTIYGRSLINLRSDYGSTWQGEFFIRDCVFVPAGGRATRVSLIGGSYSGQHDFGYTCYMPERITIENLHIDDSKHPEEYRGPAIFADFNPLMTDNSYVEKFPYVITREVILRNVTIASGKTLRLSDNPFMFRNVKVNSD
;
A
#
# COMPACT_ATOMS: atom_id res chain seq x y z
N ARG A 1 -8.28 10.18 -22.51
CA ARG A 1 -9.62 10.70 -22.94
C ARG A 1 -10.59 10.45 -21.80
N SER A 2 -11.59 11.32 -21.60
CA SER A 2 -12.60 11.11 -20.55
C SER A 2 -13.77 10.29 -21.06
N ASN A 3 -14.55 9.67 -20.15
CA ASN A 3 -15.68 8.79 -20.47
C ASN A 3 -15.27 7.63 -21.38
N VAL A 4 -14.26 6.89 -20.93
CA VAL A 4 -13.69 5.77 -21.71
C VAL A 4 -14.00 4.45 -21.01
N LEU A 5 -14.46 3.49 -21.80
CA LEU A 5 -14.50 2.09 -21.44
C LEU A 5 -13.43 1.35 -22.23
N VAL A 6 -12.55 0.65 -21.52
CA VAL A 6 -11.66 -0.38 -22.08
C VAL A 6 -12.19 -1.72 -21.58
N ASP A 7 -12.55 -2.62 -22.48
CA ASP A 7 -13.20 -3.89 -22.15
C ASP A 7 -12.55 -5.05 -22.91
N GLY A 8 -12.29 -6.15 -22.21
CA GLY A 8 -11.83 -7.39 -22.82
C GLY A 8 -10.41 -7.33 -23.38
N LEU A 9 -9.58 -6.41 -22.89
CA LEU A 9 -8.24 -6.23 -23.40
C LEU A 9 -7.29 -7.29 -22.83
N GLU A 10 -6.32 -7.73 -23.62
CA GLU A 10 -5.29 -8.66 -23.18
C GLU A 10 -3.91 -8.15 -23.61
N HIS A 11 -3.03 -7.94 -22.63
CA HIS A 11 -1.64 -7.59 -22.82
C HIS A 11 -0.75 -8.65 -22.18
N ARG A 12 0.04 -9.34 -23.03
CA ARG A 12 0.95 -10.42 -22.64
C ARG A 12 2.38 -10.04 -22.98
N ILE A 13 3.26 -10.14 -21.99
CA ILE A 13 4.70 -9.97 -22.18
C ILE A 13 5.36 -11.34 -22.11
N THR A 14 6.21 -11.65 -23.09
CA THR A 14 6.97 -12.90 -23.16
C THR A 14 8.40 -12.62 -23.58
N GLY A 15 9.36 -13.37 -23.04
CA GLY A 15 10.76 -13.28 -23.48
C GLY A 15 11.51 -12.04 -23.00
N GLU A 16 11.12 -11.43 -21.87
CA GLU A 16 11.91 -10.37 -21.24
C GLU A 16 13.34 -10.86 -20.93
N GLY A 17 14.33 -10.14 -21.43
CA GLY A 17 15.75 -10.41 -21.22
C GLY A 17 16.24 -10.03 -19.81
N ASP A 18 17.56 -9.99 -19.66
CA ASP A 18 18.29 -9.68 -18.42
C ASP A 18 18.63 -8.19 -18.23
N HIS A 19 18.37 -7.37 -19.25
CA HIS A 19 18.56 -5.92 -19.25
C HIS A 19 17.27 -5.19 -19.62
N GLY A 20 17.09 -3.99 -19.07
CA GLY A 20 15.91 -3.17 -19.31
C GLY A 20 16.10 -1.73 -18.81
N ALA A 21 15.20 -0.85 -19.26
CA ALA A 21 15.10 0.55 -18.82
C ALA A 21 13.63 0.85 -18.45
N PRO A 22 13.33 1.88 -17.65
CA PRO A 22 11.95 2.26 -17.36
C PRO A 22 11.29 2.83 -18.61
N TYR A 23 10.04 2.43 -18.84
CA TYR A 23 9.20 3.00 -19.87
C TYR A 23 7.74 3.03 -19.39
N GLY A 24 6.90 3.79 -20.09
CA GLY A 24 5.45 3.69 -19.91
C GLY A 24 4.97 2.40 -20.55
N GLY A 25 4.39 1.49 -19.77
CA GLY A 25 3.86 0.22 -20.27
C GLY A 25 2.59 0.43 -21.12
N PHE A 26 1.61 -0.43 -20.94
CA PHE A 26 0.52 -0.55 -21.90
C PHE A 26 -0.63 0.46 -21.74
N ILE A 27 -1.19 0.58 -20.53
CA ILE A 27 -2.33 1.48 -20.27
C ILE A 27 -1.84 2.78 -19.62
N ASN A 28 -2.02 3.91 -20.29
CA ASN A 28 -1.76 5.24 -19.75
C ASN A 28 -3.06 6.05 -19.64
N ILE A 29 -3.50 6.34 -18.42
CA ILE A 29 -4.68 7.15 -18.13
C ILE A 29 -4.20 8.46 -17.52
N SER A 30 -4.15 9.50 -18.35
CA SER A 30 -3.58 10.79 -17.98
C SER A 30 -4.49 11.96 -18.32
N ASN A 31 -4.58 12.94 -17.41
CA ASN A 31 -5.32 14.20 -17.58
C ASN A 31 -6.77 13.98 -18.10
N CYS A 32 -7.50 13.08 -17.46
CA CYS A 32 -8.87 12.73 -17.86
C CYS A 32 -9.71 12.23 -16.70
N ALA A 33 -11.00 11.98 -16.97
CA ALA A 33 -11.94 11.54 -15.95
C ALA A 33 -12.88 10.44 -16.47
N TYR A 34 -13.44 9.65 -15.56
CA TYR A 34 -14.44 8.63 -15.87
C TYR A 34 -13.90 7.58 -16.84
N VAL A 35 -12.90 6.83 -16.38
CA VAL A 35 -12.30 5.74 -17.15
C VAL A 35 -12.55 4.42 -16.43
N THR A 36 -13.13 3.46 -17.14
CA THR A 36 -13.28 2.09 -16.63
C THR A 36 -12.47 1.15 -17.50
N VAL A 37 -11.58 0.38 -16.87
CA VAL A 37 -10.90 -0.76 -17.48
C VAL A 37 -11.52 -2.01 -16.88
N ARG A 38 -12.09 -2.89 -17.71
CA ARG A 38 -12.74 -4.10 -17.21
C ARG A 38 -12.45 -5.34 -18.04
N ASN A 39 -12.58 -6.50 -17.40
CA ASN A 39 -12.40 -7.82 -18.02
C ASN A 39 -11.04 -7.96 -18.72
N THR A 40 -10.00 -7.36 -18.14
CA THR A 40 -8.71 -7.15 -18.81
C THR A 40 -7.60 -7.98 -18.17
N ILE A 41 -6.75 -8.54 -19.01
CA ILE A 41 -5.56 -9.32 -18.63
C ILE A 41 -4.32 -8.47 -18.93
N LEU A 42 -3.43 -8.33 -17.95
CA LEU A 42 -2.21 -7.51 -18.02
C LEU A 42 -1.00 -8.29 -17.54
N THR A 43 0.21 -7.79 -17.78
CA THR A 43 1.43 -8.50 -17.38
C THR A 43 2.35 -7.58 -16.60
N GLY A 44 2.75 -7.97 -15.39
CA GLY A 44 3.77 -7.24 -14.63
C GLY A 44 5.13 -7.32 -15.32
N HIS A 45 5.93 -6.26 -15.25
CA HIS A 45 7.25 -6.18 -15.89
C HIS A 45 8.34 -6.65 -14.94
N LYS A 46 9.45 -7.20 -15.46
CA LYS A 46 10.59 -7.60 -14.61
C LYS A 46 11.19 -6.39 -13.88
N THR A 47 11.71 -6.65 -12.68
CA THR A 47 12.56 -5.71 -11.95
C THR A 47 13.99 -5.81 -12.46
N TYR A 48 14.53 -4.67 -12.91
CA TYR A 48 15.93 -4.51 -13.28
C TYR A 48 16.69 -3.71 -12.21
N ARG A 49 18.00 -3.57 -12.38
CA ARG A 49 18.86 -2.75 -11.52
C ARG A 49 19.61 -1.71 -12.35
N THR A 50 19.83 -0.55 -11.76
CA THR A 50 20.66 0.52 -12.31
C THR A 50 21.48 1.17 -11.20
N ILE A 51 22.41 2.08 -11.53
CA ILE A 51 23.14 2.88 -10.54
C ILE A 51 22.35 4.16 -10.26
N GLY A 52 21.94 4.34 -9.01
CA GLY A 52 21.20 5.52 -8.55
C GLY A 52 22.10 6.74 -8.43
N SER A 53 21.49 7.90 -8.16
CA SER A 53 22.20 9.18 -8.01
C SER A 53 23.24 9.19 -6.88
N ALA A 54 23.06 8.34 -5.87
CA ALA A 54 24.02 8.14 -4.77
C ALA A 54 25.17 7.17 -5.11
N GLY A 55 25.30 6.72 -6.36
CA GLY A 55 26.37 5.81 -6.80
C GLY A 55 26.18 4.35 -6.38
N VAL A 56 25.01 3.99 -5.83
CA VAL A 56 24.69 2.63 -5.38
C VAL A 56 23.64 1.96 -6.27
N PRO A 57 23.62 0.62 -6.37
CA PRO A 57 22.58 -0.08 -7.11
C PRO A 57 21.18 0.20 -6.55
N VAL A 58 20.25 0.58 -7.44
CA VAL A 58 18.83 0.77 -7.14
C VAL A 58 17.98 -0.11 -8.05
N SER A 59 16.81 -0.52 -7.54
CA SER A 59 15.83 -1.27 -8.33
C SER A 59 15.08 -0.34 -9.28
N MET A 60 14.69 -0.87 -10.42
CA MET A 60 14.12 -0.10 -11.51
C MET A 60 13.14 -0.98 -12.27
N GLY A 61 11.99 -0.44 -12.66
CA GLY A 61 11.05 -1.19 -13.48
C GLY A 61 10.00 -0.32 -14.13
N SER A 62 9.13 -0.97 -14.88
CA SER A 62 8.06 -0.35 -15.66
C SER A 62 6.70 -0.75 -15.09
N TYR A 63 5.73 0.16 -15.17
CA TYR A 63 4.34 -0.15 -14.86
C TYR A 63 3.59 -0.47 -16.13
N ASP A 64 2.83 -1.57 -16.14
CA ASP A 64 1.93 -1.86 -17.25
C ASP A 64 0.74 -0.89 -17.27
N ILE A 65 0.40 -0.34 -16.11
CA ILE A 65 -0.65 0.66 -15.94
C ILE A 65 -0.08 1.91 -15.28
N SER A 66 -0.24 3.06 -15.92
CA SER A 66 0.15 4.36 -15.38
C SER A 66 -1.08 5.27 -15.27
N LEU A 67 -1.35 5.75 -14.05
CA LEU A 67 -2.38 6.76 -13.80
C LEU A 67 -1.72 8.09 -13.42
N ASN A 68 -2.13 9.18 -14.06
CA ASN A 68 -1.60 10.51 -13.73
C ASN A 68 -2.68 11.58 -13.86
N ARG A 69 -2.94 12.35 -12.80
CA ARG A 69 -3.94 13.46 -12.84
C ARG A 69 -5.28 13.00 -13.39
N ALA A 70 -5.76 11.85 -12.90
CA ALA A 70 -6.99 11.22 -13.37
C ALA A 70 -8.06 11.15 -12.28
N LEU A 71 -9.32 11.33 -12.66
CA LEU A 71 -10.45 11.36 -11.74
C LEU A 71 -11.43 10.22 -12.06
N ASN A 72 -11.97 9.55 -11.04
CA ASN A 72 -12.97 8.49 -11.21
C ASN A 72 -12.48 7.39 -12.17
N VAL A 73 -11.43 6.67 -11.76
CA VAL A 73 -10.87 5.56 -12.53
C VAL A 73 -11.19 4.24 -11.84
N SER A 74 -11.76 3.31 -12.59
CA SER A 74 -12.16 1.99 -12.08
C SER A 74 -11.47 0.87 -12.84
N PHE A 75 -10.94 -0.10 -12.10
CA PHE A 75 -10.51 -1.40 -12.61
C PHE A 75 -11.48 -2.45 -12.10
N VAL A 76 -12.10 -3.20 -13.01
CA VAL A 76 -13.16 -4.17 -12.68
C VAL A 76 -12.87 -5.52 -13.33
N ASN A 77 -12.77 -6.60 -12.56
CA ASN A 77 -12.48 -7.93 -13.11
C ASN A 77 -11.18 -7.96 -13.94
N CYS A 78 -10.12 -7.35 -13.41
CA CYS A 78 -8.80 -7.28 -14.07
C CYS A 78 -7.80 -8.19 -13.35
N ARG A 79 -6.89 -8.83 -14.10
CA ARG A 79 -5.91 -9.74 -13.50
C ARG A 79 -4.55 -9.70 -14.18
N GLN A 80 -3.51 -10.04 -13.43
CA GLN A 80 -2.19 -10.30 -13.97
C GLN A 80 -2.04 -11.71 -14.55
N THR A 81 -1.19 -11.85 -15.56
CA THR A 81 -0.78 -13.14 -16.14
C THR A 81 0.29 -13.84 -15.30
N ASN A 82 1.18 -13.07 -14.66
CA ASN A 82 2.26 -13.58 -13.83
C ASN A 82 1.86 -13.65 -12.35
N ASP A 83 2.66 -14.38 -11.57
CA ASP A 83 2.45 -14.53 -10.13
C ASP A 83 2.56 -13.17 -9.44
N ILE A 84 1.46 -12.72 -8.85
CA ILE A 84 1.37 -11.44 -8.12
C ILE A 84 2.29 -11.41 -6.89
N ASN A 85 2.73 -12.57 -6.41
CA ASN A 85 3.62 -12.71 -5.26
C ASN A 85 5.10 -12.83 -5.63
N ASP A 86 5.44 -12.89 -6.92
CA ASP A 86 6.82 -12.96 -7.36
C ASP A 86 7.49 -11.57 -7.34
N SER A 87 8.44 -11.39 -6.41
CA SER A 87 9.23 -10.16 -6.27
C SER A 87 10.24 -9.93 -7.40
N GLY A 88 10.39 -10.87 -8.32
CA GLY A 88 11.11 -10.68 -9.59
C GLY A 88 10.43 -9.66 -10.52
N TYR A 89 9.16 -9.32 -10.27
CA TYR A 89 8.41 -8.33 -11.04
C TYR A 89 8.20 -7.03 -10.28
N TRP A 90 8.29 -5.90 -11.00
CA TRP A 90 8.32 -4.55 -10.44
C TRP A 90 7.02 -4.08 -9.82
N GLY A 91 5.88 -4.58 -10.31
CA GLY A 91 4.55 -4.15 -9.91
C GLY A 91 3.72 -3.63 -11.08
N ILE A 92 2.42 -3.89 -11.06
CA ILE A 92 1.57 -3.66 -12.24
C ILE A 92 1.23 -2.20 -12.51
N LEU A 93 1.10 -1.38 -11.46
CA LEU A 93 0.54 -0.03 -11.58
C LEU A 93 1.26 0.97 -10.70
N GLY A 94 1.40 2.22 -11.17
CA GLY A 94 1.67 3.40 -10.34
C GLY A 94 0.65 4.52 -10.62
N SER A 95 0.20 5.22 -9.57
CA SER A 95 -0.74 6.34 -9.70
C SER A 95 -0.25 7.64 -9.06
N ASN A 96 -0.51 8.77 -9.72
CA ASN A 96 -0.07 10.09 -9.28
C ASN A 96 -1.20 11.12 -9.42
N TYR A 97 -1.44 11.93 -8.40
CA TYR A 97 -2.39 13.04 -8.39
C TYR A 97 -3.79 12.62 -8.84
N CYS A 98 -4.20 11.39 -8.48
CA CYS A 98 -5.48 10.84 -8.87
C CYS A 98 -6.53 11.02 -7.78
N LYS A 99 -7.81 10.97 -8.16
CA LYS A 99 -8.91 11.01 -7.21
C LYS A 99 -9.98 10.00 -7.55
N ASN A 100 -10.54 9.37 -6.52
CA ASN A 100 -11.58 8.35 -6.61
C ASN A 100 -11.13 7.15 -7.48
N LEU A 101 -10.12 6.42 -6.99
CA LEU A 101 -9.67 5.17 -7.60
C LEU A 101 -10.47 3.98 -7.05
N VAL A 102 -10.93 3.09 -7.92
CA VAL A 102 -11.69 1.89 -7.52
C VAL A 102 -11.08 0.65 -8.15
N TYR A 103 -10.73 -0.32 -7.32
CA TYR A 103 -10.43 -1.69 -7.74
C TYR A 103 -11.56 -2.59 -7.25
N ASP A 104 -12.17 -3.34 -8.15
CA ASP A 104 -13.26 -4.27 -7.85
C ASP A 104 -13.02 -5.59 -8.56
N ASN A 105 -12.92 -6.68 -7.81
CA ASN A 105 -12.61 -8.01 -8.37
C ASN A 105 -11.29 -8.03 -9.15
N CYS A 106 -10.23 -7.42 -8.59
CA CYS A 106 -8.91 -7.37 -9.22
C CYS A 106 -7.92 -8.34 -8.58
N ILE A 107 -7.04 -8.94 -9.39
CA ILE A 107 -5.91 -9.77 -8.94
C ILE A 107 -4.62 -9.12 -9.44
N PHE A 108 -4.01 -8.30 -8.59
CA PHE A 108 -2.86 -7.47 -8.92
C PHE A 108 -1.74 -7.62 -7.89
N SER A 109 -0.52 -7.25 -8.23
CA SER A 109 0.64 -7.31 -7.35
C SER A 109 0.65 -6.18 -6.32
N ARG A 110 -0.07 -5.07 -6.61
CA ARG A 110 -0.14 -3.87 -5.78
C ARG A 110 -1.33 -2.96 -6.09
N PHE A 111 -1.64 -2.14 -5.09
CA PHE A 111 -2.16 -0.79 -5.25
C PHE A 111 -1.04 0.21 -4.92
N ASP A 112 -0.83 1.23 -5.75
CA ASP A 112 0.21 2.25 -5.52
C ASP A 112 -0.33 3.65 -5.80
N ALA A 113 -0.67 4.34 -4.72
CA ALA A 113 -0.74 5.79 -4.72
C ALA A 113 0.68 6.32 -4.51
N HIS A 114 1.36 6.61 -5.61
CA HIS A 114 2.76 7.00 -5.65
C HIS A 114 2.95 8.46 -5.21
N MET A 115 2.13 9.37 -5.74
CA MET A 115 2.12 10.78 -5.35
C MET A 115 0.67 11.23 -5.16
N GLY A 116 0.27 11.54 -3.92
CA GLY A 116 -1.01 12.18 -3.58
C GLY A 116 -2.26 11.65 -4.29
N VAL A 117 -2.92 10.64 -3.72
CA VAL A 117 -4.25 10.18 -4.18
C VAL A 117 -5.34 10.65 -3.22
N ALA A 118 -6.46 11.15 -3.73
CA ALA A 118 -7.61 11.53 -2.93
C ALA A 118 -8.73 10.49 -3.08
N ASN A 119 -9.11 9.82 -2.00
CA ASN A 119 -10.07 8.71 -1.98
C ASN A 119 -9.69 7.49 -2.83
N ALA A 120 -9.78 6.31 -2.22
CA ALA A 120 -9.59 5.05 -2.91
C ALA A 120 -10.48 3.95 -2.33
N THR A 121 -10.86 2.99 -3.15
CA THR A 121 -11.60 1.79 -2.75
C THR A 121 -10.99 0.57 -3.40
N ILE A 122 -10.59 -0.41 -2.60
CA ILE A 122 -10.21 -1.75 -3.06
C ILE A 122 -11.25 -2.71 -2.50
N ARG A 123 -11.93 -3.47 -3.36
CA ARG A 123 -12.91 -4.45 -2.92
C ARG A 123 -12.89 -5.74 -3.72
N ASN A 124 -13.27 -6.84 -3.09
CA ASN A 124 -13.34 -8.15 -3.73
C ASN A 124 -12.01 -8.57 -4.38
N SER A 125 -10.87 -8.08 -3.90
CA SER A 125 -9.62 -8.08 -4.65
C SER A 125 -8.51 -8.83 -3.92
N THR A 126 -7.50 -9.25 -4.68
CA THR A 126 -6.29 -9.86 -4.15
C THR A 126 -5.07 -9.03 -4.57
N LEU A 127 -4.31 -8.56 -3.58
CA LEU A 127 -3.09 -7.77 -3.80
C LEU A 127 -1.84 -8.54 -3.35
N GLY A 128 -0.89 -8.70 -4.26
CA GLY A 128 0.30 -9.53 -4.08
C GLY A 128 1.41 -8.92 -3.24
N HIS A 129 2.67 -9.28 -3.55
CA HIS A 129 3.84 -9.06 -2.67
C HIS A 129 4.12 -7.61 -2.31
N GLN A 130 3.70 -6.66 -3.14
CA GLN A 130 3.87 -5.23 -2.86
C GLN A 130 2.73 -4.64 -2.05
N GLY A 131 1.59 -5.32 -1.97
CA GLY A 131 0.43 -4.91 -1.18
C GLY A 131 -0.06 -3.52 -1.55
N ILE A 132 -0.36 -2.72 -0.52
CA ILE A 132 -0.90 -1.37 -0.66
C ILE A 132 0.20 -0.38 -0.28
N ASN A 133 0.60 0.47 -1.21
CA ASN A 133 1.46 1.63 -0.94
C ASN A 133 0.64 2.90 -1.14
N ALA A 134 0.61 3.75 -0.12
CA ALA A 134 -0.30 4.87 -0.08
C ALA A 134 0.37 6.18 0.37
N ILE A 135 0.07 7.23 -0.39
CA ILE A 135 0.11 8.61 0.07
C ILE A 135 -1.17 9.30 -0.42
N GLY A 136 -1.79 10.13 0.41
CA GLY A 136 -3.02 10.77 -0.02
C GLY A 136 -3.82 11.55 0.99
N THR A 137 -5.12 11.60 0.74
CA THR A 137 -6.11 12.27 1.56
C THR A 137 -7.49 11.64 1.35
N GLY A 138 -8.43 11.95 2.24
CA GLY A 138 -9.81 11.51 2.17
C GLY A 138 -9.99 10.09 2.65
N THR A 139 -10.95 9.38 2.07
CA THR A 139 -11.38 8.07 2.57
C THR A 139 -10.73 6.94 1.79
N PHE A 140 -10.02 6.05 2.47
CA PHE A 140 -9.52 4.80 1.88
C PHE A 140 -10.31 3.61 2.43
N ILE A 141 -10.99 2.89 1.55
CA ILE A 141 -11.75 1.68 1.87
C ILE A 141 -11.03 0.45 1.30
N VAL A 142 -10.86 -0.58 2.12
CA VAL A 142 -10.39 -1.91 1.73
C VAL A 142 -11.39 -2.93 2.25
N GLU A 143 -12.06 -3.66 1.36
CA GLU A 143 -13.19 -4.53 1.72
C GLU A 143 -13.08 -5.90 1.05
N ASN A 144 -13.45 -6.97 1.75
CA ASN A 144 -13.55 -8.32 1.17
C ASN A 144 -12.32 -8.68 0.30
N SER A 145 -11.11 -8.47 0.84
CA SER A 145 -9.87 -8.52 0.06
C SER A 145 -8.75 -9.23 0.79
N THR A 146 -7.85 -9.85 0.01
CA THR A 146 -6.66 -10.54 0.52
C THR A 146 -5.39 -9.78 0.14
N ILE A 147 -4.54 -9.48 1.12
CA ILE A 147 -3.33 -8.66 0.95
C ILE A 147 -2.09 -9.47 1.37
N TYR A 148 -1.11 -9.58 0.48
CA TYR A 148 0.15 -10.34 0.69
C TYR A 148 1.38 -9.44 0.93
N GLY A 149 1.16 -8.14 1.11
CA GLY A 149 2.21 -7.15 1.36
C GLY A 149 2.94 -7.36 2.69
N ARG A 150 4.03 -6.61 2.91
CA ARG A 150 4.77 -6.63 4.20
C ARG A 150 3.98 -5.98 5.34
N SER A 151 3.15 -5.00 4.99
CA SER A 151 2.15 -4.38 5.86
C SER A 151 0.79 -4.47 5.18
N LEU A 152 -0.29 -4.33 5.94
CA LEU A 152 -1.64 -4.29 5.38
C LEU A 152 -1.82 -3.04 4.51
N ILE A 153 -1.39 -1.88 5.02
CA ILE A 153 -1.23 -0.63 4.27
C ILE A 153 0.13 -0.03 4.61
N ASN A 154 0.97 0.24 3.61
CA ASN A 154 2.23 0.96 3.78
C ASN A 154 2.08 2.43 3.38
N LEU A 155 2.30 3.34 4.31
CA LEU A 155 2.38 4.77 4.04
C LEU A 155 3.76 5.10 3.46
N ARG A 156 3.79 5.74 2.29
CA ARG A 156 5.02 5.99 1.53
C ARG A 156 5.91 7.03 2.22
N SER A 157 7.02 6.58 2.80
CA SER A 157 7.95 7.43 3.57
C SER A 157 8.71 8.44 2.71
N ASP A 158 8.94 8.13 1.43
CA ASP A 158 9.53 9.05 0.46
C ASP A 158 8.66 10.30 0.19
N TYR A 159 7.42 10.29 0.67
CA TYR A 159 6.51 11.43 0.67
C TYR A 159 5.90 11.69 2.06
N GLY A 160 6.68 11.48 3.12
CA GLY A 160 6.30 11.87 4.48
C GLY A 160 5.28 10.95 5.14
N SER A 161 5.08 9.74 4.60
CA SER A 161 4.12 8.76 5.12
C SER A 161 2.71 9.36 5.28
N THR A 162 2.29 10.24 4.37
CA THR A 162 1.10 11.06 4.62
C THR A 162 -0.20 10.45 4.07
N TRP A 163 -1.24 10.37 4.91
CA TRP A 163 -2.63 10.23 4.49
C TRP A 163 -3.54 11.08 5.37
N GLN A 164 -4.02 12.23 4.88
CA GLN A 164 -4.93 13.09 5.63
C GLN A 164 -6.39 12.66 5.43
N GLY A 165 -6.93 11.82 6.33
CA GLY A 165 -8.32 11.35 6.27
C GLY A 165 -8.54 10.07 7.06
N GLU A 166 -9.41 9.18 6.60
CA GLU A 166 -9.81 7.98 7.35
C GLU A 166 -9.60 6.69 6.55
N PHE A 167 -9.29 5.61 7.27
CA PHE A 167 -9.20 4.24 6.73
C PHE A 167 -10.34 3.36 7.25
N PHE A 168 -10.93 2.59 6.33
CA PHE A 168 -11.92 1.55 6.64
C PHE A 168 -11.44 0.23 6.03
N ILE A 169 -11.15 -0.75 6.87
CA ILE A 169 -10.70 -2.07 6.46
C ILE A 169 -11.71 -3.09 6.99
N ARG A 170 -12.38 -3.82 6.10
CA ARG A 170 -13.47 -4.72 6.48
C ARG A 170 -13.41 -6.06 5.76
N ASP A 171 -13.67 -7.14 6.48
CA ASP A 171 -13.78 -8.49 5.91
C ASP A 171 -12.52 -8.88 5.11
N CYS A 172 -11.34 -8.62 5.66
CA CYS A 172 -10.07 -8.78 4.94
C CYS A 172 -9.24 -9.94 5.49
N VAL A 173 -8.40 -10.49 4.62
CA VAL A 173 -7.32 -11.42 5.00
C VAL A 173 -5.99 -10.75 4.74
N PHE A 174 -5.11 -10.72 5.75
CA PHE A 174 -3.75 -10.23 5.63
C PHE A 174 -2.78 -11.39 5.81
N VAL A 175 -1.95 -11.64 4.79
CA VAL A 175 -0.91 -12.68 4.80
C VAL A 175 0.46 -11.99 4.70
N PRO A 176 1.09 -11.64 5.84
CA PRO A 176 2.26 -10.77 5.85
C PRO A 176 3.42 -11.34 5.03
N ALA A 177 3.95 -10.52 4.11
CA ALA A 177 5.08 -10.83 3.24
C ALA A 177 4.96 -12.14 2.45
N GLY A 178 3.74 -12.56 2.10
CA GLY A 178 3.48 -13.85 1.44
C GLY A 178 3.70 -15.06 2.36
N GLY A 179 3.67 -14.86 3.68
CA GLY A 179 3.95 -15.88 4.68
C GLY A 179 5.43 -16.05 5.02
N ARG A 180 6.31 -15.13 4.59
CA ARG A 180 7.72 -15.12 5.00
C ARG A 180 7.85 -14.48 6.39
N ALA A 181 8.76 -15.01 7.21
CA ALA A 181 9.04 -14.45 8.52
C ALA A 181 9.49 -12.97 8.41
N THR A 182 8.75 -12.08 9.07
CA THR A 182 9.05 -10.64 9.08
C THR A 182 8.54 -9.97 10.35
N ARG A 183 8.85 -8.68 10.51
CA ARG A 183 8.17 -7.83 11.48
C ARG A 183 6.85 -7.36 10.87
N VAL A 184 5.75 -7.87 11.42
CA VAL A 184 4.41 -7.60 10.89
C VAL A 184 3.87 -6.32 11.51
N SER A 185 3.41 -5.40 10.65
CA SER A 185 2.66 -4.22 11.04
C SER A 185 1.43 -4.06 10.15
N LEU A 186 0.32 -3.58 10.69
CA LEU A 186 -0.86 -3.28 9.86
C LEU A 186 -0.60 -2.00 9.05
N ILE A 187 -0.14 -0.95 9.72
CA ILE A 187 0.21 0.34 9.12
C ILE A 187 1.73 0.47 9.10
N GLY A 188 2.32 0.34 7.91
CA GLY A 188 3.73 0.59 7.65
C GLY A 188 4.01 2.05 7.35
N GLY A 189 5.24 2.49 7.57
CA GLY A 189 5.70 3.84 7.24
C GLY A 189 6.93 4.23 8.07
N SER A 190 7.44 5.44 7.80
CA SER A 190 8.55 6.05 8.53
C SER A 190 8.43 7.57 8.48
N TYR A 191 8.65 8.23 9.62
CA TYR A 191 8.65 9.68 9.72
C TYR A 191 9.50 10.14 10.92
N SER A 192 10.64 10.78 10.64
CA SER A 192 11.54 11.27 11.69
C SER A 192 11.21 12.67 12.21
N GLY A 193 10.37 13.43 11.50
CA GLY A 193 10.15 14.85 11.77
C GLY A 193 11.36 15.75 11.55
N GLN A 194 12.43 15.26 10.91
CA GLN A 194 13.63 16.05 10.61
C GLN A 194 13.68 16.58 9.17
N HIS A 195 12.87 16.03 8.27
CA HIS A 195 12.83 16.39 6.87
C HIS A 195 11.66 17.33 6.57
N ASP A 196 11.94 18.41 5.84
CA ASP A 196 10.90 19.30 5.32
C ASP A 196 10.37 18.75 3.99
N PHE A 197 9.19 18.16 4.02
CA PHE A 197 8.50 17.71 2.79
C PHE A 197 7.83 18.88 2.03
N GLY A 198 7.82 20.09 2.59
CA GLY A 198 7.12 21.26 2.06
C GLY A 198 5.63 21.32 2.38
N TYR A 199 5.14 20.41 3.24
CA TYR A 199 3.75 20.33 3.71
C TYR A 199 3.63 19.58 5.04
N THR A 200 2.54 19.81 5.76
CA THR A 200 2.20 19.05 6.97
C THR A 200 1.91 17.60 6.59
N CYS A 201 2.55 16.68 7.32
CA CYS A 201 2.37 15.25 7.10
C CYS A 201 1.39 14.68 8.15
N TYR A 202 0.51 13.79 7.70
CA TYR A 202 -0.59 13.25 8.49
C TYR A 202 -0.59 11.73 8.45
N MET A 203 -0.87 11.08 9.56
CA MET A 203 -1.48 9.75 9.52
C MET A 203 -2.98 9.88 9.27
N PRO A 204 -3.68 8.80 8.87
CA PRO A 204 -5.12 8.79 8.93
C PRO A 204 -5.59 9.14 10.34
N GLU A 205 -6.55 10.05 10.48
CA GLU A 205 -7.01 10.52 11.79
C GLU A 205 -7.71 9.41 12.57
N ARG A 206 -8.42 8.53 11.85
CA ARG A 206 -9.08 7.34 12.37
C ARG A 206 -8.83 6.15 11.44
N ILE A 207 -8.60 4.99 12.06
CA ILE A 207 -8.52 3.71 11.37
C ILE A 207 -9.57 2.78 11.97
N THR A 208 -10.46 2.27 11.13
CA THR A 208 -11.48 1.28 11.52
C THR A 208 -11.15 -0.04 10.86
N ILE A 209 -11.00 -1.10 11.66
CA ILE A 209 -10.70 -2.46 11.22
C ILE A 209 -11.77 -3.40 11.76
N GLU A 210 -12.55 -4.02 10.88
CA GLU A 210 -13.60 -4.96 11.24
C GLU A 210 -13.41 -6.28 10.49
N ASN A 211 -13.53 -7.42 11.18
CA ASN A 211 -13.42 -8.75 10.58
C ASN A 211 -12.11 -8.97 9.80
N LEU A 212 -10.97 -8.61 10.40
CA LEU A 212 -9.65 -8.86 9.82
C LEU A 212 -9.09 -10.19 10.32
N HIS A 213 -8.70 -11.06 9.41
CA HIS A 213 -7.89 -12.23 9.71
C HIS A 213 -6.43 -12.01 9.32
N ILE A 214 -5.50 -12.15 10.28
CA ILE A 214 -4.07 -12.05 10.07
C ILE A 214 -3.48 -13.47 10.07
N ASP A 215 -3.06 -13.95 8.89
CA ASP A 215 -2.40 -15.24 8.74
C ASP A 215 -0.88 -15.09 8.90
N ASP A 216 -0.44 -15.09 10.16
CA ASP A 216 0.96 -15.09 10.57
C ASP A 216 1.46 -16.50 10.94
N SER A 217 0.73 -17.56 10.56
CA SER A 217 0.99 -18.96 10.96
C SER A 217 2.39 -19.49 10.67
N LYS A 218 3.09 -18.88 9.71
CA LYS A 218 4.45 -19.25 9.29
C LYS A 218 5.57 -18.49 10.02
N HIS A 219 5.24 -17.64 11.00
CA HIS A 219 6.23 -16.91 11.77
C HIS A 219 6.87 -17.79 12.87
N PRO A 220 8.13 -17.52 13.24
CA PRO A 220 8.85 -18.34 14.22
C PRO A 220 8.33 -18.09 15.65
N GLU A 221 8.63 -18.98 16.60
CA GLU A 221 8.05 -18.94 17.96
C GLU A 221 8.37 -17.64 18.73
N GLU A 222 9.57 -17.08 18.52
CA GLU A 222 10.04 -15.83 19.12
C GLU A 222 9.31 -14.58 18.61
N TYR A 223 8.48 -14.73 17.57
CA TYR A 223 7.62 -13.67 17.08
C TYR A 223 6.64 -13.21 18.18
N ARG A 224 6.66 -11.89 18.43
CA ARG A 224 5.89 -11.24 19.51
C ARG A 224 4.44 -10.90 19.12
N GLY A 225 4.00 -11.28 17.93
CA GLY A 225 2.71 -10.85 17.38
C GLY A 225 2.80 -9.57 16.55
N PRO A 226 1.77 -9.31 15.74
CA PRO A 226 1.71 -8.16 14.84
C PRO A 226 1.58 -6.85 15.63
N ALA A 227 2.00 -5.74 15.02
CA ALA A 227 1.76 -4.41 15.55
C ALA A 227 0.71 -3.67 14.71
N ILE A 228 -0.06 -2.76 15.32
CA ILE A 228 -0.94 -1.83 14.60
C ILE A 228 -0.08 -0.91 13.73
N PHE A 229 0.94 -0.28 14.33
CA PHE A 229 1.85 0.62 13.64
C PHE A 229 3.26 0.03 13.60
N ALA A 230 3.96 0.24 12.50
CA ALA A 230 5.41 0.07 12.45
C ALA A 230 6.12 1.05 13.41
N ASP A 231 7.40 0.84 13.64
CA ASP A 231 8.25 1.84 14.29
C ASP A 231 8.56 2.97 13.30
N PHE A 232 7.73 4.02 13.32
CA PHE A 232 7.86 5.17 12.41
C PHE A 232 9.08 6.04 12.74
N ASN A 233 9.53 6.04 13.99
CA ASN A 233 10.68 6.83 14.43
C ASN A 233 11.43 6.12 15.56
N PRO A 234 12.45 5.31 15.23
CA PRO A 234 13.21 4.55 16.22
C PRO A 234 13.97 5.42 17.23
N LEU A 235 14.19 6.71 16.92
CA LEU A 235 14.91 7.65 17.78
C LEU A 235 13.99 8.38 18.77
N MET A 236 12.67 8.37 18.54
CA MET A 236 11.70 9.04 19.40
C MET A 236 11.27 8.09 20.52
N THR A 237 12.13 7.95 21.53
CA THR A 237 11.89 7.05 22.68
C THR A 237 11.35 7.78 23.91
N ASP A 238 11.48 9.09 23.97
CA ASP A 238 11.03 9.94 25.06
C ASP A 238 10.77 11.39 24.61
N ASN A 239 10.37 12.27 25.53
CA ASN A 239 10.00 13.65 25.23
C ASN A 239 11.20 14.56 24.87
N SER A 240 12.44 14.08 24.97
CA SER A 240 13.63 14.84 24.57
C SER A 240 13.81 14.91 23.05
N TYR A 241 13.19 14.00 22.30
CA TYR A 241 13.24 14.02 20.85
C TYR A 241 12.37 15.17 20.30
N VAL A 242 13.00 16.06 19.53
CA VAL A 242 12.33 17.23 18.94
C VAL A 242 12.17 17.04 17.44
N GLU A 243 10.93 16.96 16.98
CA GLU A 243 10.59 17.04 15.56
C GLU A 243 10.66 18.51 15.10
N LYS A 244 11.46 18.79 14.07
CA LYS A 244 11.52 20.11 13.42
C LYS A 244 10.27 20.37 12.57
N PHE A 245 9.75 19.30 11.99
CA PHE A 245 8.54 19.26 11.18
C PHE A 245 7.61 18.23 11.84
N PRO A 246 6.70 18.66 12.73
CA PRO A 246 5.87 17.74 13.51
C PRO A 246 4.93 16.90 12.63
N TYR A 247 4.71 15.65 13.03
CA TYR A 247 3.79 14.74 12.38
C TYR A 247 2.42 14.75 13.04
N VAL A 248 1.34 14.80 12.25
CA VAL A 248 -0.01 14.68 12.79
C VAL A 248 -0.36 13.20 12.91
N ILE A 249 -0.35 12.69 14.14
CA ILE A 249 -0.52 11.26 14.45
C ILE A 249 -2.00 10.87 14.47
N THR A 250 -2.27 9.59 14.15
CA THR A 250 -3.59 8.96 14.27
C THR A 250 -4.20 9.25 15.65
N ARG A 251 -5.49 9.58 15.71
CA ARG A 251 -6.18 9.83 16.99
C ARG A 251 -6.79 8.56 17.56
N GLU A 252 -7.42 7.77 16.70
CA GLU A 252 -8.24 6.63 17.13
C GLU A 252 -8.07 5.42 16.20
N VAL A 253 -7.97 4.24 16.80
CA VAL A 253 -8.05 2.95 16.12
C VAL A 253 -9.21 2.17 16.72
N ILE A 254 -10.11 1.71 15.86
CA ILE A 254 -11.26 0.89 16.24
C ILE A 254 -11.03 -0.51 15.67
N LEU A 255 -11.00 -1.51 16.54
CA LEU A 255 -10.77 -2.92 16.19
C LEU A 255 -12.01 -3.73 16.57
N ARG A 256 -12.60 -4.41 15.59
CA ARG A 256 -13.70 -5.34 15.81
C ARG A 256 -13.39 -6.67 15.16
N ASN A 257 -13.46 -7.76 15.93
CA ASN A 257 -13.25 -9.11 15.40
C ASN A 257 -11.95 -9.24 14.58
N VAL A 258 -10.81 -8.85 15.19
CA VAL A 258 -9.49 -9.06 14.60
C VAL A 258 -8.93 -10.38 15.12
N THR A 259 -8.66 -11.32 14.21
CA THR A 259 -8.15 -12.65 14.53
C THR A 259 -6.73 -12.81 14.02
N ILE A 260 -5.90 -13.56 14.77
CA ILE A 260 -4.48 -13.77 14.47
C ILE A 260 -4.23 -15.28 14.51
N ALA A 261 -3.76 -15.86 13.41
CA ALA A 261 -3.59 -17.31 13.26
C ALA A 261 -2.67 -17.93 14.32
N SER A 262 -1.61 -17.22 14.70
CA SER A 262 -0.66 -17.64 15.74
C SER A 262 -1.22 -17.58 17.17
N GLY A 263 -2.40 -17.00 17.37
CA GLY A 263 -2.97 -16.72 18.69
C GLY A 263 -2.24 -15.63 19.48
N LYS A 264 -1.24 -14.97 18.89
CA LYS A 264 -0.54 -13.82 19.50
C LYS A 264 -1.47 -12.61 19.57
N THR A 265 -1.12 -11.64 20.41
CA THR A 265 -1.89 -10.41 20.56
C THR A 265 -1.40 -9.32 19.62
N LEU A 266 -2.33 -8.44 19.22
CA LEU A 266 -2.01 -7.25 18.45
C LEU A 266 -1.39 -6.19 19.38
N ARG A 267 -0.18 -5.74 19.04
CA ARG A 267 0.57 -4.73 19.81
C ARG A 267 0.37 -3.35 19.20
N LEU A 268 0.66 -2.29 19.95
CA LEU A 268 0.59 -0.92 19.42
C LEU A 268 1.71 -0.66 18.38
N SER A 269 2.96 -0.84 18.78
CA SER A 269 4.18 -0.68 17.96
C SER A 269 5.36 -1.37 18.66
N ASP A 270 6.46 -1.59 17.94
CA ASP A 270 7.77 -1.95 18.53
C ASP A 270 8.35 -0.78 19.35
N ASN A 271 8.07 0.47 18.93
CA ASN A 271 8.33 1.68 19.69
C ASN A 271 6.98 2.41 19.94
N PRO A 272 6.36 2.23 21.12
CA PRO A 272 5.04 2.78 21.39
C PRO A 272 5.05 4.27 21.72
N PHE A 273 6.22 4.89 21.96
CA PHE A 273 6.28 6.24 22.51
C PHE A 273 5.58 7.25 21.60
N MET A 274 5.86 7.22 20.29
CA MET A 274 5.18 8.05 19.30
C MET A 274 3.65 7.90 19.34
N PHE A 275 3.15 6.69 19.57
CA PHE A 275 1.72 6.35 19.53
C PHE A 275 1.05 6.31 20.92
N ARG A 276 1.73 6.76 21.97
CA ARG A 276 1.27 6.65 23.38
C ARG A 276 -0.09 7.30 23.68
N ASN A 277 -0.51 8.24 22.84
CA ASN A 277 -1.78 8.96 22.96
C ASN A 277 -2.85 8.48 21.97
N VAL A 278 -2.58 7.46 21.15
CA VAL A 278 -3.57 6.88 20.24
C VAL A 278 -4.59 6.11 21.07
N LYS A 279 -5.87 6.44 20.91
CA LYS A 279 -6.96 5.71 21.55
C LYS A 279 -7.23 4.43 20.76
N VAL A 280 -7.03 3.27 21.38
CA VAL A 280 -7.36 1.96 20.78
C VAL A 280 -8.62 1.43 21.46
N ASN A 281 -9.70 1.29 20.69
CA ASN A 281 -10.93 0.63 21.15
C ASN A 281 -10.99 -0.75 20.50
N SER A 282 -11.08 -1.80 21.32
CA SER A 282 -11.25 -3.18 20.87
C SER A 282 -12.45 -3.81 21.56
N ASP A 283 -13.24 -4.56 20.80
CA ASP A 283 -14.30 -5.43 21.32
C ASP A 283 -13.73 -6.73 21.92
#